data_AF-A0A2H9LC49-F1
#
_entry.id   AF-A0A2H9LC49-F1
#
_cell.length_a   1.000
_cell.length_b   1.000
_cell.length_c   1.000
_cell.angle_alpha   90.00
_cell.angle_beta   90.00
_cell.angle_gamma   90.00
#
_symmetry.space_group_name_H-M   'P 1'
#
loop_
_entity.id
_entity.type
_entity.pdbx_description
1 polymer ?
#
loop_
_entity_poly.entity_id
_entity_poly.type
_entity_poly.pdbx_seq_one_letter_code
_entity_poly.pdbx_strand_id
1 'polypeptide(L)'
;MQENLRDIRRISKDIIKYLNISNIIKHPIYKNGYEVTFSRHAARRTIEKGISADLIEKAIKEGYMLKFGKNRVKIGKRFKEFEVICVDEIVGNRIKIVTVVKKGG
;
A
#
# COMPACT_ATOMS: atom_id res chain seq x y z
N MET A 1 -20.20 -29.84 7.74
CA MET A 1 -20.45 -28.72 8.69
C MET A 1 -19.20 -27.86 8.97
N GLN A 2 -17.97 -28.37 8.88
CA GLN A 2 -16.74 -27.57 9.11
C GLN A 2 -16.32 -26.63 7.94
N GLU A 3 -16.69 -26.92 6.69
CA GLU A 3 -16.34 -26.07 5.53
C GLU A 3 -16.96 -24.67 5.60
N ASN A 4 -18.25 -24.60 5.97
CA ASN A 4 -18.99 -23.34 6.04
C ASN A 4 -18.37 -22.32 7.02
N LEU A 5 -17.82 -22.80 8.14
CA LEU A 5 -17.12 -21.96 9.13
C LEU A 5 -15.77 -21.42 8.62
N ARG A 6 -15.08 -22.16 7.74
CA ARG A 6 -13.81 -21.72 7.13
C ARG A 6 -14.08 -20.64 6.07
N ASP A 7 -15.12 -20.81 5.27
CA ASP A 7 -15.50 -19.85 4.23
C ASP A 7 -16.00 -18.53 4.81
N ILE A 8 -16.84 -18.58 5.85
CA ILE A 8 -17.27 -17.39 6.59
C ILE A 8 -16.05 -16.63 7.15
N ARG A 9 -15.12 -17.33 7.79
CA ARG A 9 -13.88 -16.70 8.32
C ARG A 9 -13.01 -16.09 7.22
N ARG A 10 -12.98 -16.71 6.04
CA ARG A 10 -12.22 -16.21 4.89
C ARG A 10 -12.83 -14.93 4.34
N ILE A 11 -14.15 -14.93 4.13
CA ILE A 11 -14.91 -13.75 3.68
C ILE A 11 -14.74 -12.58 4.65
N SER A 12 -14.88 -12.83 5.97
CA SER A 12 -14.69 -11.78 6.97
C SER A 12 -13.28 -11.17 6.93
N LYS A 13 -12.22 -11.97 6.73
CA LYS A 13 -10.85 -11.47 6.64
C LYS A 13 -10.62 -10.58 5.42
N ASP A 14 -11.18 -10.95 4.27
CA ASP A 14 -11.03 -10.18 3.04
C ASP A 14 -11.82 -8.86 3.12
N ILE A 15 -13.02 -8.86 3.72
CA ILE A 15 -13.79 -7.65 4.00
C ILE A 15 -13.02 -6.70 4.92
N ILE A 16 -12.44 -7.19 6.01
CA ILE A 16 -11.66 -6.36 6.95
C ILE A 16 -10.44 -5.74 6.24
N LYS A 17 -9.73 -6.50 5.40
CA LYS A 17 -8.61 -5.97 4.61
C LYS A 17 -9.05 -4.87 3.65
N TYR A 18 -10.17 -5.06 2.94
CA TYR A 18 -10.74 -4.07 2.04
C TYR A 18 -11.10 -2.78 2.78
N LEU A 19 -11.79 -2.90 3.92
CA LEU A 19 -12.17 -1.77 4.76
C LEU A 19 -10.95 -0.98 5.23
N ASN A 20 -9.90 -1.65 5.71
CA ASN A 20 -8.69 -0.99 6.17
C ASN A 20 -7.92 -0.26 5.05
N ILE A 21 -7.84 -0.85 3.86
CA ILE A 21 -7.22 -0.18 2.70
C ILE A 21 -8.07 1.00 2.24
N SER A 22 -9.40 0.88 2.27
CA SER A 22 -10.27 2.02 1.96
C SER A 22 -10.12 3.16 2.96
N ASN A 23 -9.77 2.90 4.22
CA ASN A 23 -9.44 3.94 5.19
C ASN A 23 -8.14 4.68 4.86
N ILE A 24 -7.11 3.97 4.36
CA ILE A 24 -5.90 4.62 3.82
C ILE A 24 -6.22 5.52 2.62
N ILE A 25 -7.16 5.11 1.77
CA ILE A 25 -7.58 5.92 0.62
C ILE A 25 -8.34 7.17 1.08
N LYS A 26 -9.04 7.11 2.22
CA LYS A 26 -9.85 8.20 2.77
C LYS A 26 -9.04 9.25 3.54
N HIS A 27 -7.92 8.86 4.13
CA HIS A 27 -7.09 9.79 4.90
C HIS A 27 -5.79 10.11 4.17
N PRO A 28 -5.49 11.40 3.92
CA PRO A 28 -4.25 11.78 3.25
C PRO A 28 -3.05 11.44 4.14
N ILE A 29 -2.09 10.70 3.58
CA ILE A 29 -0.81 10.41 4.22
C ILE A 29 0.22 11.37 3.63
N TYR A 30 1.05 11.99 4.46
CA TYR A 30 2.05 12.93 3.99
C TYR A 30 3.47 12.35 4.04
N LYS A 31 4.28 12.66 3.03
CA LYS A 31 5.72 12.35 3.00
C LYS A 31 6.47 13.52 2.39
N ASN A 32 7.41 14.07 3.16
CA ASN A 32 8.27 15.19 2.72
C ASN A 32 7.47 16.38 2.12
N GLY A 33 6.32 16.71 2.72
CA GLY A 33 5.44 17.79 2.25
C GLY A 33 4.47 17.43 1.13
N TYR A 34 4.60 16.24 0.53
CA TYR A 34 3.67 15.75 -0.51
C TYR A 34 2.51 14.97 0.09
N GLU A 35 1.31 15.18 -0.47
CA GLU A 35 0.12 14.37 -0.21
C GLU A 35 0.22 13.06 -1.01
N VAL A 36 0.24 11.92 -0.32
CA VAL A 36 0.30 10.60 -0.92
C VAL A 36 -1.11 10.04 -1.08
N THR A 37 -1.45 9.70 -2.31
CA THR A 37 -2.77 9.18 -2.70
C THR A 37 -2.60 7.83 -3.39
N PHE A 38 -3.60 6.96 -3.26
CA PHE A 38 -3.56 5.63 -3.88
C PHE A 38 -4.49 5.56 -5.09
N SER A 39 -3.97 5.04 -6.20
CA SER A 39 -4.85 4.60 -7.27
C SER A 39 -5.65 3.37 -6.84
N ARG A 40 -6.86 3.22 -7.41
CA ARG A 40 -7.68 2.01 -7.22
C ARG A 40 -6.92 0.73 -7.63
N HIS A 41 -6.09 0.83 -8.66
CA HIS A 41 -5.24 -0.28 -9.09
C HIS A 41 -4.22 -0.68 -8.02
N ALA A 42 -3.49 0.30 -7.47
CA ALA A 42 -2.53 0.06 -6.39
C ALA A 42 -3.18 -0.59 -5.18
N ALA A 43 -4.34 -0.07 -4.75
CA ALA A 43 -5.11 -0.62 -3.64
C ALA A 43 -5.51 -2.09 -3.86
N ARG A 44 -5.92 -2.45 -5.08
CA ARG A 44 -6.22 -3.85 -5.43
C ARG A 44 -4.97 -4.72 -5.35
N ARG A 45 -3.82 -4.23 -5.84
CA ARG A 45 -2.55 -4.97 -5.78
C ARG A 45 -2.11 -5.25 -4.36
N THR A 46 -2.32 -4.33 -3.42
CA THR A 46 -1.98 -4.55 -2.01
C THR A 46 -2.79 -5.69 -1.41
N ILE A 47 -4.07 -5.83 -1.78
CA ILE A 47 -4.93 -6.95 -1.37
C ILE A 47 -4.43 -8.26 -1.96
N GLU A 48 -4.21 -8.29 -3.28
CA GLU A 48 -3.69 -9.47 -4.01
C GLU A 48 -2.35 -9.96 -3.41
N LYS A 49 -1.49 -9.03 -2.95
CA LYS A 49 -0.18 -9.32 -2.37
C LYS A 49 -0.19 -9.53 -0.85
N GLY A 50 -1.36 -9.43 -0.21
CA GLY A 50 -1.50 -9.61 1.24
C GLY A 50 -0.73 -8.57 2.06
N ILE A 51 -0.52 -7.37 1.53
CA ILE A 51 0.16 -6.28 2.22
C ILE A 51 -0.90 -5.50 3.00
N SER A 52 -0.75 -5.45 4.33
CA SER A 52 -1.69 -4.72 5.19
C SER A 52 -1.56 -3.21 5.04
N ALA A 53 -2.65 -2.53 5.36
CA ALA A 53 -2.73 -1.08 5.43
C ALA A 53 -1.58 -0.48 6.28
N ASP A 54 -1.37 -0.99 7.49
CA ASP A 54 -0.34 -0.49 8.42
C ASP A 54 1.07 -0.57 7.83
N LEU A 55 1.38 -1.61 7.05
CA LEU A 55 2.69 -1.76 6.41
C LEU A 55 2.90 -0.72 5.31
N ILE A 56 1.84 -0.40 4.56
CA ILE A 56 1.86 0.66 3.54
C ILE A 56 2.09 2.01 4.22
N GLU A 57 1.34 2.30 5.28
CA GLU A 57 1.45 3.54 6.01
C GLU A 57 2.85 3.72 6.61
N LYS A 58 3.39 2.67 7.23
CA LYS A 58 4.79 2.64 7.70
C LYS A 58 5.78 2.84 6.56
N ALA A 59 5.56 2.21 5.41
CA ALA A 59 6.42 2.38 4.25
C ALA A 59 6.41 3.82 3.76
N ILE A 60 5.26 4.50 3.76
CA ILE A 60 5.18 5.90 3.37
C ILE A 60 5.85 6.80 4.40
N LYS A 61 5.46 6.69 5.66
CA LYS A 61 5.91 7.60 6.72
C LYS A 61 7.40 7.44 7.01
N GLU A 62 7.84 6.21 7.22
CA GLU A 62 9.18 5.89 7.74
C GLU A 62 10.13 5.35 6.66
N GLY A 63 9.62 5.02 5.48
CA GLY A 63 10.44 4.51 4.39
C GLY A 63 11.36 5.56 3.78
N TYR A 64 12.32 5.06 3.00
CA TYR A 64 13.15 5.90 2.15
C TYR A 64 12.34 6.40 0.95
N MET A 65 12.73 7.56 0.42
CA MET A 65 12.15 8.14 -0.78
C MET A 65 13.26 8.35 -1.80
N LEU A 66 13.20 7.64 -2.92
CA LEU A 66 14.18 7.74 -4.01
C LEU A 66 13.50 8.28 -5.26
N LYS A 67 13.88 9.50 -5.66
CA LYS A 67 13.45 10.08 -6.93
C LYS A 67 14.20 9.39 -8.08
N PHE A 68 13.50 9.07 -9.16
CA PHE A 68 14.10 8.51 -10.37
C PHE A 68 13.35 8.98 -11.61
N GLY A 69 14.07 9.19 -12.71
CA GLY A 69 13.48 9.85 -13.89
C GLY A 69 13.00 11.28 -13.59
N LYS A 70 12.21 11.85 -14.50
CA LYS A 70 11.79 13.27 -14.42
C LYS A 70 10.79 13.52 -13.29
N ASN A 71 9.76 12.67 -13.18
CA ASN A 71 8.64 12.85 -12.24
C ASN A 71 8.31 11.57 -11.45
N ARG A 72 9.22 10.60 -11.32
CA ARG A 72 8.91 9.36 -10.61
C ARG A 72 9.61 9.27 -9.27
N VAL A 73 8.95 8.60 -8.33
CA VAL A 73 9.52 8.34 -7.02
C VAL A 73 9.19 6.92 -6.57
N LYS A 74 10.15 6.31 -5.88
CA LYS A 74 10.00 5.06 -5.16
C LYS A 74 9.98 5.37 -3.68
N ILE A 75 8.93 4.92 -3.01
CA ILE A 75 8.87 4.96 -1.55
C ILE A 75 8.97 3.51 -1.08
N GLY A 76 10.01 3.21 -0.33
CA GLY A 76 10.32 1.84 0.05
C GLY A 76 10.62 1.71 1.52
N LYS A 77 10.20 0.60 2.12
CA LYS A 77 10.64 0.21 3.45
C LYS A 77 10.92 -1.29 3.49
N ARG A 78 12.12 -1.62 3.96
CA ARG A 78 12.52 -2.99 4.23
C ARG A 78 11.99 -3.40 5.60
N PHE A 79 11.17 -4.44 5.61
CA PHE A 79 10.78 -5.20 6.78
C PHE A 79 11.70 -6.42 6.90
N LYS A 80 11.64 -7.13 8.04
CA LYS A 80 12.57 -8.24 8.33
C LYS A 80 12.67 -9.27 7.20
N GLU A 81 11.54 -9.65 6.61
CA GLU A 81 11.46 -10.74 5.62
C GLU A 81 11.21 -10.25 4.19
N PHE A 82 10.77 -9.01 4.01
CA PHE A 82 10.37 -8.48 2.71
C PHE A 82 10.48 -6.96 2.67
N GLU A 83 10.47 -6.40 1.48
CA GLU A 83 10.44 -4.97 1.21
C GLU A 83 9.11 -4.62 0.56
N VAL A 84 8.47 -3.55 1.06
CA VAL A 84 7.31 -2.93 0.41
C VAL A 84 7.82 -1.75 -0.39
N ILE A 85 7.56 -1.76 -1.69
CA ILE A 85 7.91 -0.67 -2.61
C ILE A 85 6.62 -0.12 -3.22
N CYS A 86 6.36 1.15 -2.97
CA CYS A 86 5.35 1.94 -3.66
C CYS A 86 6.03 2.72 -4.79
N VAL A 87 5.57 2.51 -6.02
CA VAL A 87 6.07 3.23 -7.21
C VAL A 87 5.07 4.28 -7.63
N ASP A 88 5.58 5.46 -7.95
CA ASP A 88 4.78 6.66 -7.97
C ASP A 88 5.19 7.68 -9.06
N GLU A 89 4.25 8.55 -9.40
CA GLU A 89 4.40 9.75 -10.22
C GLU A 89 4.06 11.01 -9.40
N ILE A 90 5.00 11.94 -9.33
CA ILE A 90 4.80 13.25 -8.71
C ILE A 90 3.96 14.11 -9.67
N VAL A 91 2.76 14.50 -9.23
CA VAL A 91 1.85 15.38 -9.97
C VAL A 91 1.55 16.60 -9.10
N GLY A 92 2.25 17.70 -9.37
CA GLY A 92 2.17 18.90 -8.53
C GLY A 92 2.66 18.62 -7.10
N ASN A 93 1.80 18.82 -6.10
CA ASN A 93 2.10 18.54 -4.70
C ASN A 93 1.61 17.16 -4.22
N ARG A 94 1.31 16.26 -5.16
CA ARG A 94 0.78 14.93 -4.89
C ARG A 94 1.70 13.83 -5.40
N ILE A 95 1.74 12.75 -4.65
CA ILE A 95 2.42 11.49 -4.95
C ILE A 95 1.28 10.48 -5.15
N LYS A 96 1.06 10.03 -6.39
CA LYS A 96 0.02 9.06 -6.76
C LYS A 96 0.60 7.65 -6.90
N ILE A 97 0.30 6.80 -5.92
CA ILE A 97 0.80 5.43 -5.86
C ILE A 97 0.05 4.61 -6.91
N VAL A 98 0.76 4.17 -7.94
CA VAL A 98 0.20 3.39 -9.05
C VAL A 98 0.39 1.89 -8.85
N THR A 99 1.44 1.49 -8.14
CA THR A 99 1.80 0.08 -7.93
C THR A 99 2.40 -0.09 -6.55
N VAL A 100 2.01 -1.17 -5.87
CA VAL A 100 2.66 -1.66 -4.65
C VAL A 100 3.25 -3.05 -4.92
N VAL A 101 4.51 -3.25 -4.53
CA VAL A 101 5.23 -4.51 -4.71
C VAL A 101 5.76 -4.99 -3.37
N LYS A 102 5.59 -6.29 -3.10
CA LYS A 102 6.30 -7.01 -2.04
C LYS A 102 7.48 -7.74 -2.69
N LYS A 103 8.71 -7.40 -2.31
CA LYS A 103 9.93 -8.10 -2.75
C LYS A 103 10.56 -8.84 -1.57
N GLY A 104 10.98 -10.08 -1.76
CA GLY A 104 11.52 -10.91 -0.68
C GLY A 104 10.45 -11.86 -0.12
N GLY A 105 10.82 -13.13 -0.13
CA GLY A 105 10.03 -14.32 0.18
C GLY A 105 10.86 -15.52 -0.27
#